data_AF-A0A3D0K040-F1
#
_entry.id   AF-A0A3D0K040-F1
#
_cell.length_a   1.000
_cell.length_b   1.000
_cell.length_c   1.000
_cell.angle_alpha   90.00
_cell.angle_beta   90.00
_cell.angle_gamma   90.00
#
_symmetry.space_group_name_H-M   'P 1'
#
loop_
_entity.id
_entity.type
_entity.pdbx_description
1 polymer ?
#
loop_
_entity_poly.entity_id
_entity_poly.type
_entity_poly.pdbx_seq_one_letter_code
_entity_poly.pdbx_strand_id
1 'polypeptide(L)'
;AEAREELAGFDAAVKRIPEGEWWLGNQPAVEIMPLARLVLEGEIEFKAGNRDRGLELLAQAVAIEERLVYAEPAPWMMPARHAYGALLIVDGRYQDAERVYLRDLEIFPANGWALLGLRDALRGQGRTDESIRIDEAFRKAWASADVLPPASCYCGTPVASAD
;
A
#
# COMPACT_ATOMS: atom_id res chain seq x y z
N ALA A 1 -6.06 -20.71 6.80
CA ALA A 1 -7.38 -20.94 7.41
C ALA A 1 -7.76 -19.72 8.24
N GLU A 2 -6.99 -19.42 9.28
CA GLU A 2 -7.16 -18.23 10.15
C GLU A 2 -7.41 -16.91 9.41
N ALA A 3 -6.56 -16.52 8.45
CA ALA A 3 -6.75 -15.24 7.74
C ALA A 3 -8.09 -15.13 6.98
N ARG A 4 -8.64 -16.24 6.49
CA ARG A 4 -9.96 -16.26 5.82
C ARG A 4 -11.11 -16.21 6.83
N GLU A 5 -10.90 -16.77 8.02
CA GLU A 5 -11.84 -16.62 9.13
C GLU A 5 -11.90 -15.16 9.59
N GLU A 6 -10.75 -14.47 9.67
CA GLU A 6 -10.69 -13.04 9.97
C GLU A 6 -11.36 -12.17 8.89
N LEU A 7 -11.23 -12.52 7.60
CA LEU A 7 -11.99 -11.84 6.53
C LEU A 7 -13.51 -12.02 6.70
N ALA A 8 -13.97 -13.22 7.08
CA ALA A 8 -15.38 -13.44 7.39
C ALA A 8 -15.83 -12.67 8.66
N GLY A 9 -14.95 -12.56 9.66
CA GLY A 9 -15.16 -11.75 10.85
C GLY A 9 -15.27 -10.26 10.54
N PHE A 10 -14.43 -9.75 9.64
CA PHE A 10 -14.51 -8.41 9.09
C PHE A 10 -15.87 -8.18 8.41
N ASP A 11 -16.30 -9.08 7.54
CA ASP A 11 -17.59 -8.98 6.84
C ASP A 11 -18.79 -8.96 7.80
N ALA A 12 -18.71 -9.72 8.90
CA ALA A 12 -19.72 -9.70 9.96
C ALA A 12 -19.67 -8.40 10.78
N ALA A 13 -18.48 -7.84 11.02
CA ALA A 13 -18.29 -6.59 11.76
C ALA A 13 -18.83 -5.38 10.98
N VAL A 14 -18.56 -5.30 9.67
CA VAL A 14 -19.05 -4.21 8.81
C VAL A 14 -20.57 -4.07 8.85
N LYS A 15 -21.30 -5.19 8.90
CA LYS A 15 -22.78 -5.19 8.99
C LYS A 15 -23.34 -4.58 10.28
N ARG A 16 -22.50 -4.40 11.30
CA ARG A 16 -22.88 -3.80 12.58
C ARG A 16 -22.57 -2.30 12.65
N ILE A 17 -21.96 -1.73 11.62
CA ILE A 17 -21.71 -0.28 11.56
C ILE A 17 -23.06 0.42 11.32
N PRO A 18 -23.49 1.31 12.22
CA PRO A 18 -24.72 2.07 12.01
C PRO A 18 -24.57 3.04 10.83
N GLU A 19 -25.49 2.94 9.87
CA GLU A 19 -25.48 3.75 8.64
C GLU A 19 -25.66 5.24 8.97
N GLY A 20 -24.78 6.09 8.42
CA GLY A 20 -24.82 7.55 8.61
C GLY A 20 -24.36 8.05 9.98
N GLU A 21 -24.15 7.18 10.97
CA GLU A 21 -23.69 7.58 12.31
C GLU A 21 -22.17 7.62 12.43
N TRP A 22 -21.46 6.67 11.79
CA TRP A 22 -20.01 6.57 11.89
C TRP A 22 -19.34 7.15 10.66
N TRP A 23 -18.32 7.98 10.88
CA TRP A 23 -17.63 8.73 9.85
C TRP A 23 -16.13 8.48 9.92
N LEU A 24 -15.50 8.40 8.75
CA LEU A 24 -14.05 8.35 8.59
C LEU A 24 -13.66 9.52 7.68
N GLY A 25 -12.98 10.51 8.25
CA GLY A 25 -12.78 11.80 7.58
C GLY A 25 -14.13 12.44 7.23
N ASN A 26 -14.36 12.71 5.93
CA ASN A 26 -15.51 13.45 5.43
C ASN A 26 -16.58 12.58 4.75
N GLN A 27 -16.60 11.27 4.98
CA GLN A 27 -17.63 10.38 4.42
C GLN A 27 -17.99 9.21 5.36
N PRO A 28 -19.17 8.58 5.19
CA PRO A 28 -19.61 7.49 6.05
C PRO A 28 -18.62 6.32 6.08
N ALA A 29 -18.38 5.76 7.26
CA ALA A 29 -17.44 4.66 7.45
C ALA A 29 -17.78 3.45 6.56
N VAL A 30 -19.07 3.17 6.38
CA VAL A 30 -19.58 2.09 5.51
C VAL A 30 -19.13 2.22 4.05
N GLU A 31 -18.87 3.43 3.56
CA GLU A 31 -18.38 3.67 2.19
C GLU A 31 -16.87 3.40 2.06
N ILE A 32 -16.13 3.41 3.18
CA ILE A 32 -14.69 3.09 3.22
C ILE A 32 -14.45 1.58 3.34
N MET A 33 -15.36 0.85 4.01
CA MET A 33 -15.17 -0.57 4.28
C MET A 33 -14.91 -1.45 3.04
N PRO A 34 -15.48 -1.20 1.85
CA PRO A 34 -15.13 -1.93 0.64
C PRO A 34 -13.64 -1.85 0.28
N LEU A 35 -13.00 -0.68 0.47
CA LEU A 35 -11.56 -0.52 0.26
C LEU A 35 -10.79 -1.38 1.26
N ALA A 36 -11.12 -1.28 2.55
CA ALA A 36 -10.47 -2.04 3.61
C ALA A 36 -10.55 -3.56 3.35
N ARG A 37 -11.73 -4.01 2.91
CA ARG A 37 -11.98 -5.41 2.55
C ARG A 37 -11.08 -5.88 1.41
N LEU A 38 -10.95 -5.07 0.36
CA LEU A 38 -10.12 -5.40 -0.81
C LEU A 38 -8.64 -5.45 -0.47
N VAL A 39 -8.15 -4.56 0.41
CA VAL A 39 -6.77 -4.62 0.91
C VAL A 39 -6.54 -5.94 1.66
N LEU A 40 -7.42 -6.27 2.61
CA LEU A 40 -7.34 -7.50 3.39
C LEU A 40 -7.39 -8.76 2.49
N GLU A 41 -8.40 -8.86 1.63
CA GLU A 41 -8.55 -10.01 0.73
C GLU A 41 -7.38 -10.11 -0.26
N GLY A 42 -6.92 -8.97 -0.78
CA GLY A 42 -5.80 -8.92 -1.71
C GLY A 42 -4.50 -9.46 -1.11
N GLU A 43 -4.18 -9.05 0.13
CA GLU A 43 -3.03 -9.59 0.85
C GLU A 43 -3.17 -11.08 1.17
N ILE A 44 -4.36 -11.52 1.60
CA ILE A 44 -4.64 -12.94 1.88
C ILE A 44 -4.42 -13.78 0.63
N GLU A 45 -5.03 -13.41 -0.50
CA GLU A 45 -4.94 -14.16 -1.75
C GLU A 45 -3.51 -14.18 -2.28
N PHE A 46 -2.80 -13.05 -2.21
CA PHE A 46 -1.40 -13.00 -2.60
C PHE A 46 -0.53 -13.97 -1.77
N LYS A 47 -0.67 -13.94 -0.44
CA LYS A 47 0.10 -14.79 0.48
C LYS A 47 -0.33 -16.26 0.41
N ALA A 48 -1.55 -16.56 -0.02
CA ALA A 48 -2.03 -17.90 -0.29
C ALA A 48 -1.49 -18.51 -1.62
N GLY A 49 -0.73 -17.73 -2.39
CA GLY A 49 -0.15 -18.15 -3.67
C GLY A 49 -0.97 -17.73 -4.89
N ASN A 50 -2.17 -17.18 -4.69
CA ASN A 50 -3.02 -16.64 -5.76
C ASN A 50 -2.59 -15.21 -6.11
N ARG A 51 -1.32 -15.05 -6.50
CA ARG A 51 -0.65 -13.75 -6.61
C ARG A 51 -1.34 -12.79 -7.57
N ASP A 52 -1.71 -13.25 -8.77
CA ASP A 52 -2.44 -12.43 -9.75
C ASP A 52 -3.73 -11.89 -9.18
N ARG A 53 -4.50 -12.75 -8.50
CA ARG A 53 -5.77 -12.37 -7.87
C ARG A 53 -5.56 -11.35 -6.75
N GLY A 54 -4.55 -11.56 -5.91
CA GLY A 54 -4.21 -10.63 -4.85
C GLY A 54 -3.83 -9.24 -5.38
N LEU A 55 -3.00 -9.19 -6.43
CA LEU A 55 -2.63 -7.94 -7.09
C LEU A 55 -3.83 -7.25 -7.76
N GLU A 56 -4.73 -8.01 -8.39
CA GLU A 56 -5.97 -7.48 -8.97
C GLU A 56 -6.85 -6.81 -7.92
N LEU A 57 -7.05 -7.46 -6.76
CA LEU A 57 -7.83 -6.93 -5.64
C LEU A 57 -7.21 -5.64 -5.07
N LEU A 58 -5.89 -5.61 -4.91
CA LEU A 58 -5.17 -4.43 -4.42
C LEU A 58 -5.24 -3.26 -5.43
N ALA A 59 -5.17 -3.55 -6.73
CA ALA A 59 -5.38 -2.53 -7.76
C ALA A 59 -6.80 -1.95 -7.72
N GLN A 60 -7.81 -2.78 -7.44
CA GLN A 60 -9.18 -2.31 -7.21
C GLN A 60 -9.28 -1.43 -5.96
N ALA A 61 -8.59 -1.79 -4.87
CA ALA A 61 -8.53 -0.96 -3.66
C ALA A 61 -7.95 0.43 -3.94
N VAL A 62 -6.85 0.51 -4.71
CA VAL A 62 -6.26 1.79 -5.15
C VAL A 62 -7.25 2.60 -5.97
N ALA A 63 -8.00 1.97 -6.88
CA ALA A 63 -8.99 2.67 -7.70
C ALA A 63 -10.16 3.26 -6.88
N ILE A 64 -10.52 2.62 -5.77
CA ILE A 64 -11.50 3.17 -4.82
C ILE A 64 -10.86 4.31 -4.01
N GLU A 65 -9.63 4.12 -3.53
CA GLU A 65 -8.87 5.11 -2.77
C GLU A 65 -8.78 6.46 -3.49
N GLU A 66 -8.50 6.43 -4.80
CA GLU A 66 -8.40 7.64 -5.65
C GLU A 66 -9.72 8.41 -5.81
N ARG A 67 -10.85 7.82 -5.42
CA ARG A 67 -12.18 8.42 -5.52
C ARG A 67 -12.74 8.85 -4.16
N LEU A 68 -12.03 8.61 -3.07
CA LEU A 68 -12.46 9.01 -1.75
C LEU A 68 -12.59 10.53 -1.65
N VAL A 69 -13.59 10.99 -0.90
CA VAL A 69 -13.73 12.41 -0.57
C VAL A 69 -12.49 12.86 0.21
N TYR A 70 -11.85 13.91 -0.29
CA TYR A 70 -10.68 14.51 0.35
C TYR A 70 -11.01 14.92 1.80
N ALA A 71 -10.16 14.51 2.74
CA ALA A 71 -10.25 14.85 4.16
C ALA A 71 -8.86 14.84 4.80
N GLU A 72 -8.70 15.58 5.89
CA GLU A 72 -7.47 15.65 6.69
C GLU A 72 -7.82 15.39 8.16
N PRO A 73 -7.51 14.20 8.72
CA PRO A 73 -6.76 13.10 8.11
C PRO A 73 -7.56 12.31 7.05
N ALA A 74 -6.83 11.61 6.18
CA ALA A 74 -7.42 10.76 5.16
C ALA A 74 -8.37 9.70 5.78
N PRO A 75 -9.53 9.42 5.14
CA PRO A 75 -10.49 8.42 5.63
C PRO A 75 -9.88 7.02 5.76
N TRP A 76 -8.86 6.73 4.96
CA TRP A 76 -8.06 5.52 5.01
C TRP A 76 -6.59 5.90 5.14
N MET A 77 -6.02 5.69 6.33
CA MET A 77 -4.66 6.14 6.65
C MET A 77 -3.55 5.15 6.26
N MET A 78 -3.89 3.98 5.71
CA MET A 78 -2.94 2.93 5.33
C MET A 78 -2.95 2.75 3.81
N PRO A 79 -2.26 3.61 3.02
CA PRO A 79 -2.51 3.71 1.59
C PRO A 79 -2.50 2.35 0.88
N ALA A 80 -3.59 2.01 0.19
CA ALA A 80 -3.70 0.74 -0.53
C ALA A 80 -2.59 0.62 -1.58
N ARG A 81 -2.16 1.76 -2.12
CA ARG A 81 -1.07 1.91 -3.08
C ARG A 81 0.26 1.37 -2.56
N HIS A 82 0.56 1.52 -1.26
CA HIS A 82 1.79 1.00 -0.67
C HIS A 82 1.79 -0.54 -0.64
N ALA A 83 0.68 -1.15 -0.22
CA ALA A 83 0.55 -2.61 -0.23
C ALA A 83 0.61 -3.17 -1.65
N TYR A 84 -0.10 -2.55 -2.59
CA TYR A 84 -0.06 -2.93 -4.00
C TYR A 84 1.36 -2.86 -4.58
N GLY A 85 2.03 -1.72 -4.43
CA GLY A 85 3.40 -1.53 -4.91
C GLY A 85 4.39 -2.49 -4.27
N ALA A 86 4.25 -2.77 -2.98
CA ALA A 86 5.15 -3.68 -2.26
C ALA A 86 5.01 -5.12 -2.74
N LEU A 87 3.78 -5.57 -3.01
CA LEU A 87 3.53 -6.93 -3.50
C LEU A 87 3.86 -7.08 -4.99
N LEU A 88 3.77 -6.01 -5.80
CA LEU A 88 4.32 -6.00 -7.16
C LEU A 88 5.83 -6.26 -7.15
N ILE A 89 6.57 -5.66 -6.21
CA ILE A 89 8.00 -5.90 -6.03
C ILE A 89 8.27 -7.36 -5.66
N VAL A 90 7.51 -7.92 -4.71
CA VAL A 90 7.62 -9.34 -4.30
C VAL A 90 7.36 -10.28 -5.48
N ASP A 91 6.47 -9.91 -6.40
CA ASP A 91 6.17 -10.68 -7.61
C ASP A 91 7.15 -10.41 -8.78
N GLY A 92 8.13 -9.53 -8.61
CA GLY A 92 9.10 -9.19 -9.67
C GLY A 92 8.56 -8.24 -10.74
N ARG A 93 7.39 -7.62 -10.55
CA ARG A 93 6.77 -6.66 -11.47
C ARG A 93 7.28 -5.25 -11.24
N TYR A 94 8.59 -5.08 -11.37
CA TYR A 94 9.27 -3.84 -10.97
C TYR A 94 8.85 -2.61 -11.78
N GLN A 95 8.55 -2.76 -13.08
CA GLN A 95 8.07 -1.65 -13.92
C GLN A 95 6.67 -1.19 -13.51
N ASP A 96 5.82 -2.11 -13.04
CA ASP A 96 4.49 -1.76 -12.56
C ASP A 96 4.59 -1.05 -11.21
N ALA A 97 5.45 -1.55 -10.32
CA ALA A 97 5.71 -0.93 -9.02
C ALA A 97 6.26 0.49 -9.17
N GLU A 98 7.19 0.73 -10.10
CA GLU A 98 7.69 2.07 -10.38
C GLU A 98 6.56 3.06 -10.72
N ARG A 99 5.63 2.68 -11.62
CA ARG A 99 4.50 3.55 -11.99
C ARG A 99 3.62 3.87 -10.79
N VAL A 100 3.40 2.88 -9.92
CA VAL A 100 2.63 3.04 -8.69
C VAL A 100 3.26 4.10 -7.77
N TYR A 101 4.57 4.03 -7.52
CA TYR A 101 5.24 4.98 -6.63
C TYR A 101 5.48 6.35 -7.24
N LEU A 102 5.73 6.45 -8.55
CA LEU A 102 5.79 7.73 -9.24
C LEU A 102 4.44 8.47 -9.11
N ARG A 103 3.33 7.76 -9.30
CA ARG A 103 1.99 8.33 -9.10
C ARG A 103 1.76 8.78 -7.66
N ASP A 104 2.27 8.05 -6.68
CA ASP A 104 2.20 8.48 -5.29
C ASP A 104 2.96 9.79 -5.05
N LEU A 105 4.20 9.88 -5.54
CA LEU A 105 5.06 11.05 -5.36
C LEU A 105 4.57 12.30 -6.10
N GLU A 106 3.77 12.14 -7.17
CA GLU A 106 3.03 13.25 -7.80
C GLU A 106 1.98 13.86 -6.85
N ILE A 107 1.34 13.03 -6.03
CA ILE A 107 0.27 13.45 -5.11
C ILE A 107 0.86 13.90 -3.78
N PHE A 108 1.84 13.15 -3.25
CA PHE A 108 2.50 13.37 -1.97
C PHE A 108 4.02 13.53 -2.16
N PRO A 109 4.49 14.74 -2.52
CA PRO A 109 5.91 14.99 -2.69
C PRO A 109 6.72 14.61 -1.45
N ALA A 110 7.83 13.90 -1.68
CA ALA A 110 8.73 13.42 -0.63
C ALA A 110 8.10 12.41 0.37
N ASN A 111 7.00 11.73 0.02
CA ASN A 111 6.51 10.60 0.81
C ASN A 111 7.59 9.52 0.92
N GLY A 112 8.12 9.34 2.12
CA GLY A 112 9.23 8.41 2.35
C GLY A 112 8.88 6.94 2.11
N TRP A 113 7.63 6.52 2.30
CA TRP A 113 7.20 5.15 1.97
C TRP A 113 7.24 4.90 0.46
N ALA A 114 6.79 5.88 -0.34
CA ALA A 114 6.83 5.79 -1.79
C ALA A 114 8.25 5.92 -2.34
N LEU A 115 9.11 6.76 -1.75
CA LEU A 115 10.53 6.84 -2.10
C LEU A 115 11.22 5.48 -1.86
N LEU A 116 10.95 4.84 -0.73
CA LEU A 116 11.48 3.50 -0.42
C LEU A 116 11.04 2.46 -1.47
N GLY A 117 9.75 2.46 -1.81
CA GLY A 117 9.22 1.58 -2.84
C GLY A 117 9.79 1.85 -4.24
N LEU A 118 9.93 3.12 -4.62
CA LEU A 118 10.51 3.52 -5.91
C LEU A 118 11.98 3.10 -6.01
N ARG A 119 12.76 3.28 -4.93
CA ARG A 119 14.14 2.79 -4.86
C ARG A 119 14.20 1.29 -5.14
N ASP A 120 13.38 0.51 -4.45
CA ASP A 120 13.38 -0.95 -4.58
C ASP A 120 12.91 -1.40 -5.97
N ALA A 121 11.91 -0.73 -6.55
CA ALA A 121 11.48 -0.96 -7.93
C ALA A 121 12.61 -0.70 -8.94
N LEU A 122 13.30 0.45 -8.85
CA LEU A 122 14.41 0.80 -9.72
C LEU A 122 15.58 -0.19 -9.60
N ARG A 123 15.89 -0.61 -8.36
CA ARG A 123 16.93 -1.60 -8.10
C ARG A 123 16.59 -2.96 -8.70
N GLY A 124 15.34 -3.41 -8.57
CA GLY A 124 14.87 -4.65 -9.20
C GLY A 124 14.95 -4.62 -10.73
N GLN A 125 14.89 -3.44 -11.35
CA GLN A 125 15.11 -3.25 -12.78
C GLN A 125 16.61 -3.16 -13.18
N GLY A 126 17.53 -3.20 -12.23
CA GLY A 126 18.97 -3.00 -12.49
C GLY A 126 19.38 -1.54 -12.70
N ARG A 127 18.51 -0.57 -12.43
CA ARG A 127 18.76 0.87 -12.58
C ARG A 127 19.42 1.44 -11.33
N THR A 128 20.61 0.96 -11.02
CA THR A 128 21.32 1.23 -9.76
C THR A 128 21.57 2.71 -9.51
N ASP A 129 22.03 3.47 -10.51
CA ASP A 129 22.33 4.90 -10.34
C ASP A 129 21.09 5.76 -10.03
N GLU A 130 19.93 5.35 -10.57
CA GLU A 130 18.66 5.99 -10.25
C GLU A 130 18.17 5.58 -8.86
N SER A 131 18.28 4.30 -8.53
CA SER A 131 17.99 3.80 -7.18
C SER A 131 18.81 4.52 -6.10
N ILE A 132 20.11 4.78 -6.32
CA ILE A 132 20.96 5.50 -5.34
C ILE A 132 20.44 6.92 -5.10
N ARG A 133 20.08 7.65 -6.16
CA ARG A 133 19.53 9.01 -6.05
C ARG A 133 18.20 9.04 -5.29
N ILE A 134 17.34 8.05 -5.52
CA ILE A 134 16.08 7.93 -4.77
C ILE A 134 16.34 7.54 -3.30
N ASP A 135 17.35 6.72 -3.01
CA ASP A 135 17.73 6.37 -1.64
C ASP A 135 18.21 7.59 -0.84
N GLU A 136 18.94 8.52 -1.47
CA GLU A 136 19.31 9.80 -0.83
C GLU A 136 18.08 10.62 -0.43
N ALA A 137 17.08 10.69 -1.32
CA ALA A 137 15.82 11.36 -1.02
C ALA A 137 15.04 10.66 0.11
N PHE A 138 15.00 9.31 0.09
CA PHE A 138 14.39 8.51 1.14
C PHE A 138 15.05 8.78 2.51
N ARG A 139 16.39 8.72 2.58
CA ARG A 139 17.15 8.98 3.81
C ARG A 139 16.88 10.39 4.35
N LYS A 140 16.73 11.38 3.47
CA LYS A 140 16.34 12.74 3.87
C LYS A 140 14.92 12.79 4.43
N ALA A 141 13.96 12.13 3.78
CA ALA A 141 12.57 12.07 4.23
C ALA A 141 12.42 11.34 5.58
N TRP A 142 13.28 10.36 5.85
CA TRP A 142 13.27 9.54 7.07
C TRP A 142 14.38 9.90 8.09
N ALA A 143 15.01 11.06 7.96
CA ALA A 143 16.21 11.42 8.74
C ALA A 143 16.00 11.44 10.26
N SER A 144 14.77 11.65 10.73
CA SER A 144 14.41 11.71 12.15
C SER A 144 13.72 10.45 12.68
N ALA A 145 13.68 9.37 11.89
CA ALA A 145 12.98 8.15 12.29
C ALA A 145 13.85 7.25 13.15
N ASP A 146 13.26 6.73 14.23
CA ASP A 146 13.92 5.75 15.11
C ASP A 146 14.08 4.37 14.46
N VAL A 147 13.15 4.02 13.56
CA VAL A 147 13.11 2.73 12.87
C VAL A 147 12.87 2.97 11.39
N LEU A 148 13.75 2.44 10.54
CA LEU A 148 13.54 2.44 9.09
C LEU A 148 12.67 1.24 8.70
N PRO A 149 11.62 1.45 7.88
CA PRO A 149 10.80 0.35 7.42
C PRO A 149 11.57 -0.53 6.43
N PRO A 150 11.35 -1.85 6.44
CA PRO A 150 12.06 -2.78 5.57
C PRO A 150 11.59 -2.71 4.10
N ALA A 151 10.38 -2.19 3.87
CA ALA A 151 9.78 -1.98 2.56
C ALA A 151 8.70 -0.89 2.68
N SER A 152 8.14 -0.44 1.56
CA SER A 152 7.03 0.52 1.50
C SER A 152 5.75 0.03 2.20
N CYS A 153 5.62 -1.28 2.46
CA CYS A 153 4.59 -1.93 3.27
C CYS A 153 5.23 -3.11 4.01
N TYR A 154 4.83 -3.36 5.25
CA TYR A 154 5.28 -4.54 6.01
C TYR A 154 4.79 -5.88 5.43
N CYS A 155 3.81 -5.83 4.52
CA CYS A 155 3.39 -6.96 3.71
C CYS A 155 4.42 -7.35 2.62
N GLY A 156 5.33 -6.43 2.26
CA GLY A 156 6.39 -6.63 1.27
C GLY A 156 7.68 -7.22 1.85
N THR A 157 8.71 -7.29 1.01
CA THR A 157 10.08 -7.66 1.41
C THR A 157 11.08 -6.71 0.77
N PRO A 158 12.18 -6.36 1.46
CA PRO A 158 13.23 -5.53 0.89
C PRO A 158 13.86 -6.18 -0.35
N VAL A 159 14.18 -5.37 -1.36
CA VAL A 159 15.02 -5.79 -2.53
C VAL A 159 16.51 -5.66 -2.21
N ALA A 160 16.87 -4.78 -1.28
CA ALA A 160 18.24 -4.54 -0.84
C ALA A 160 18.50 -5.19 0.51
N SER A 161 19.67 -5.81 0.70
CA SER A 161 20.22 -6.05 2.04
C SER A 161 20.33 -4.71 2.77
N ALA A 162 20.03 -4.71 4.07
CA ALA A 162 20.34 -3.59 4.95
C ALA A 162 21.86 -3.53 5.15
N ASP A 163 22.56 -2.95 4.18
CA ASP A 163 24.00 -2.64 4.25
C ASP A 163 24.20 -1.18 4.62
#